data_AF-A0A1P8B7C0-F1
#
_entry.id   AF-A0A1P8B7C0-F1
#
_cell.length_a   1.000
_cell.length_b   1.000
_cell.length_c   1.000
_cell.angle_alpha   90.00
_cell.angle_beta   90.00
_cell.angle_gamma   90.00
#
_symmetry.space_group_name_H-M   'P 1'
#
loop_
_entity.id
_entity.type
_entity.pdbx_description
1 polymer ?
#
loop_
_entity_poly.entity_id
_entity_poly.type
_entity_poly.pdbx_seq_one_letter_code
_entity_poly.pdbx_strand_id
1 'polypeptide(L)'
;MNGLFCCRLNVATSPFRISRRGGGGYCSNACIPYRLKFTCYATLSAVVKEQASDFSGKEAALLVDELRSNFNSGRTKSYEWRISQLQNIARMIDEKEKCITEALYQDLSKPELEAFLAEISNTKSSCMLAIKELKNWMAPETVKTSVTTFPSSAQIVSEPLGVVLVISAWNFPFLLSVEPVIGAIAAGNAVVLKPSEIAPAASSLLAKLFSEYLDNTTIRVIEGGVPETTALLDQKWDKIFFTGGARVARIIMAAAARNLTPVVLELGGKCPALVDSDVNLQVAARRIIAGKWACNSGQACIGVDYVITTKDFASKLIDALKTELETFFGQNALESKDLSRIVNSFHFKRLESMLKENGVANKIVHGGRITEDKLKISPTILLDVPEASSMMQEEIFGPLLPIITVQKIEDGFQVIRSKPKPLAAYLFTNNKELEKQFVQDVSAGGITINDTVLHVTVKDLPFGGVGESGIGAYHGKFSYETFSHKKGVLYRSFSGDADLRYPPYTPKKKMVLKALLSSNIFAAILAFFGFSKDS
;
A
#
# COMPACT_ATOMS: atom_id res chain seq x y z
N MET A 1 10.49 46.59 -17.07
CA MET A 1 9.30 45.72 -16.92
C MET A 1 9.81 44.32 -16.59
N ASN A 2 10.27 44.16 -15.35
CA ASN A 2 9.66 43.35 -14.27
C ASN A 2 10.16 41.90 -14.38
N GLY A 3 11.13 41.40 -13.61
CA GLY A 3 11.63 41.81 -12.31
C GLY A 3 11.62 40.58 -11.41
N LEU A 4 12.74 39.85 -11.34
CA LEU A 4 12.94 38.73 -10.42
C LEU A 4 12.89 39.23 -8.98
N PHE A 5 11.96 38.71 -8.18
CA PHE A 5 12.01 38.81 -6.72
C PHE A 5 12.31 37.44 -6.12
N CYS A 6 13.50 37.34 -5.53
CA CYS A 6 13.95 36.21 -4.73
C CYS A 6 13.66 36.56 -3.26
N CYS A 7 12.66 35.91 -2.65
CA CYS A 7 12.42 36.03 -1.21
C CYS A 7 13.29 35.01 -0.45
N ARG A 8 14.32 35.51 0.23
CA ARG A 8 15.06 34.79 1.28
C ARG A 8 14.21 34.70 2.54
N LEU A 9 13.96 33.48 3.05
CA LEU A 9 13.50 33.27 4.42
C LEU A 9 14.70 33.39 5.38
N ASN A 10 14.60 34.32 6.32
CA ASN A 10 15.49 34.44 7.48
C ASN A 10 15.13 33.34 8.50
N VAL A 11 16.10 32.50 8.86
CA VAL A 11 16.04 31.66 10.07
C VAL A 11 16.77 32.41 11.17
N ALA A 12 16.03 32.80 12.21
CA ALA A 12 16.57 33.40 13.42
C ALA A 12 17.25 32.33 14.29
N THR A 13 18.51 32.54 14.65
CA THR A 13 19.19 31.82 15.73
C THR A 13 19.54 32.79 16.85
N SER A 14 19.04 32.50 18.06
CA SER A 14 19.35 33.19 19.30
C SER A 14 20.75 32.77 19.84
N PRO A 15 21.51 33.65 20.50
CA PRO A 15 22.92 33.42 20.79
C PRO A 15 23.15 32.78 22.17
N PHE A 16 24.05 31.79 22.23
CA PHE A 16 24.75 31.40 23.45
C PHE A 16 26.15 32.06 23.47
N ARG A 17 26.38 32.92 24.46
CA ARG A 17 27.71 33.39 24.87
C ARG A 17 28.35 32.31 25.75
N ILE A 18 29.63 32.01 25.55
CA ILE A 18 30.65 31.73 26.58
C ILE A 18 32.05 32.03 25.99
N SER A 19 32.98 32.34 26.89
CA SER A 19 34.11 33.25 26.84
C SER A 19 35.37 32.83 26.06
N ARG A 20 36.10 33.87 25.61
CA ARG A 20 37.50 33.86 25.13
C ARG A 20 38.53 33.51 26.21
N ARG A 21 39.49 32.64 25.85
CA ARG A 21 40.96 32.70 26.06
C ARG A 21 41.54 31.77 24.97
N GLY A 22 42.46 32.11 24.08
CA GLY A 22 43.70 32.88 24.18
C GLY A 22 44.85 31.91 23.86
N GLY A 23 45.47 32.02 22.67
CA GLY A 23 46.63 31.20 22.30
C GLY A 23 46.81 31.11 20.78
N GLY A 24 47.80 31.83 20.24
CA GLY A 24 48.10 31.90 18.81
C GLY A 24 48.92 30.72 18.29
N GLY A 25 48.89 30.55 16.97
CA GLY A 25 49.73 29.61 16.22
C GLY A 25 49.34 29.63 14.75
N TYR A 26 50.09 30.39 13.95
CA TYR A 26 50.06 30.31 12.48
C TYR A 26 50.81 29.05 12.04
N CYS A 27 50.23 28.24 11.13
CA CYS A 27 50.97 27.58 10.05
C CYS A 27 50.03 26.95 9.00
N SER A 28 50.11 27.52 7.79
CA SER A 28 50.16 26.88 6.45
C SER A 28 49.17 25.78 6.04
N ASN A 29 48.27 26.18 5.13
CA ASN A 29 47.95 25.57 3.82
C ASN A 29 48.34 24.10 3.55
N ALA A 30 47.32 23.25 3.36
CA ALA A 30 47.27 22.27 2.27
C ALA A 30 45.82 21.74 2.09
N CYS A 31 45.06 22.36 1.18
CA CYS A 31 43.81 21.78 0.68
C CYS A 31 44.14 20.75 -0.41
N ILE A 32 43.95 19.47 -0.11
CA ILE A 32 43.98 18.38 -1.09
C ILE A 32 42.53 18.13 -1.55
N PRO A 33 42.18 18.34 -2.84
CA PRO A 33 40.86 17.95 -3.32
C PRO A 33 40.88 16.47 -3.73
N TYR A 34 40.21 15.62 -2.95
CA TYR A 34 39.85 14.27 -3.39
C TYR A 34 38.86 14.36 -4.56
N ARG A 35 39.35 14.20 -5.79
CA ARG A 35 38.51 13.90 -6.96
C ARG A 35 38.07 12.44 -6.90
N LEU A 36 36.85 12.18 -6.46
CA LEU A 36 36.17 10.91 -6.73
C LEU A 36 35.90 10.80 -8.23
N LYS A 37 36.66 9.94 -8.91
CA LYS A 37 36.35 9.47 -10.27
C LYS A 37 35.18 8.49 -10.16
N PHE A 38 33.99 8.90 -10.57
CA PHE A 38 32.91 7.97 -10.91
C PHE A 38 33.19 7.40 -12.29
N THR A 39 33.61 6.15 -12.36
CA THR A 39 33.71 5.41 -13.61
C THR A 39 32.32 4.89 -13.96
N CYS A 40 31.66 5.55 -14.90
CA CYS A 40 30.37 5.14 -15.45
C CYS A 40 30.63 4.04 -16.49
N TYR A 41 30.22 2.80 -16.22
CA TYR A 41 30.19 1.77 -17.26
C TYR A 41 28.95 1.98 -18.13
N ALA A 42 29.16 2.64 -19.26
CA ALA A 42 28.22 2.62 -20.38
C ALA A 42 28.60 1.45 -21.29
N THR A 43 27.72 0.45 -21.42
CA THR A 43 27.78 -0.55 -22.49
C THR A 43 26.60 -0.35 -23.42
N LEU A 44 26.90 -0.34 -24.72
CA LEU A 44 26.11 0.15 -25.82
C LEU A 44 24.80 -0.61 -26.05
N SER A 45 23.75 0.16 -26.36
CA SER A 45 22.58 -0.26 -27.14
C SER A 45 22.90 -0.39 -28.63
N ALA A 46 22.34 -1.42 -29.26
CA ALA A 46 21.95 -1.50 -30.67
C ALA A 46 21.20 -2.86 -30.80
N VAL A 47 19.99 -3.05 -31.32
CA VAL A 47 19.07 -2.30 -32.18
C VAL A 47 17.67 -2.87 -31.93
N VAL A 48 16.68 -2.05 -31.58
CA VAL A 48 15.29 -2.16 -32.06
C VAL A 48 14.74 -0.74 -32.07
N LYS A 49 14.69 -0.11 -33.25
CA LYS A 49 13.83 1.05 -33.50
C LYS A 49 12.51 0.48 -34.01
N GLU A 50 11.62 0.14 -33.09
CA GLU A 50 10.19 0.14 -33.38
C GLU A 50 9.64 1.48 -32.91
N GLN A 51 8.87 2.09 -33.79
CA GLN A 51 8.38 3.45 -33.70
C GLN A 51 7.19 3.48 -32.72
N ALA A 52 7.46 3.36 -31.42
CA ALA A 52 6.48 3.63 -30.38
C ALA A 52 6.26 5.15 -30.32
N SER A 53 5.01 5.60 -30.42
CA SER A 53 4.67 6.99 -30.13
C SER A 53 4.94 7.24 -28.65
N ASP A 54 6.06 7.91 -28.33
CA ASP A 54 6.39 8.29 -26.96
C ASP A 54 5.23 9.11 -26.38
N PHE A 55 4.47 8.53 -25.44
CA PHE A 55 3.40 9.23 -24.73
C PHE A 55 4.02 10.39 -23.96
N SER A 56 3.89 11.57 -24.55
CA SER A 56 4.52 12.81 -24.16
C SER A 56 3.74 13.52 -23.05
N GLY A 57 4.37 14.50 -22.39
CA GLY A 57 3.67 15.37 -21.44
C GLY A 57 2.47 16.11 -22.06
N LYS A 58 2.49 16.37 -23.37
CA LYS A 58 1.36 16.98 -24.09
C LYS A 58 0.19 16.01 -24.25
N GLU A 59 0.46 14.74 -24.57
CA GLU A 59 -0.58 13.71 -24.66
C GLU A 59 -1.17 13.40 -23.28
N ALA A 60 -0.35 13.39 -22.23
CA ALA A 60 -0.81 13.27 -20.85
C ALA A 60 -1.75 14.41 -20.46
N ALA A 61 -1.42 15.66 -20.81
CA ALA A 61 -2.28 16.80 -20.56
C ALA A 61 -3.64 16.69 -21.28
N LEU A 62 -3.61 16.37 -22.58
CA LEU A 62 -4.84 16.20 -23.38
C LEU A 62 -5.74 15.08 -22.83
N LEU A 63 -5.14 13.94 -22.44
CA LEU A 63 -5.84 12.84 -21.80
C LEU A 63 -6.55 13.27 -20.52
N VAL A 64 -5.83 13.97 -19.63
CA VAL A 64 -6.37 14.39 -18.33
C VAL A 64 -7.45 15.45 -18.51
N ASP A 65 -7.31 16.37 -19.46
CA ASP A 65 -8.32 17.38 -19.78
C ASP A 65 -9.61 16.75 -20.31
N GLU A 66 -9.52 15.74 -21.19
CA GLU A 66 -10.68 14.99 -21.69
C GLU A 66 -11.42 14.29 -20.54
N LEU A 67 -10.69 13.54 -19.71
CA LEU A 67 -11.26 12.83 -18.56
C LEU A 67 -11.92 13.79 -17.56
N ARG A 68 -11.28 14.93 -17.30
CA ARG A 68 -11.79 15.95 -16.38
C ARG A 68 -13.05 16.63 -16.94
N SER A 69 -13.10 16.88 -18.25
CA SER A 69 -14.31 17.38 -18.93
C SER A 69 -15.47 16.39 -18.80
N ASN A 70 -15.23 15.11 -19.07
CA ASN A 70 -16.24 14.06 -18.95
C ASN A 70 -16.71 13.86 -17.49
N PHE A 71 -15.81 13.91 -16.51
CA PHE A 71 -16.17 13.91 -15.10
C PHE A 71 -17.04 15.12 -14.73
N ASN A 72 -16.63 16.33 -15.14
CA ASN A 72 -17.33 17.58 -14.83
C ASN A 72 -18.74 17.66 -15.46
N SER A 73 -18.98 16.96 -16.58
CA SER A 73 -20.32 16.82 -17.16
C SER A 73 -21.31 16.07 -16.25
N GLY A 74 -20.82 15.38 -15.21
CA GLY A 74 -21.60 14.56 -14.31
C GLY A 74 -21.78 13.11 -14.75
N ARG A 75 -21.13 12.70 -15.85
CA ARG A 75 -21.26 11.37 -16.46
C ARG A 75 -21.05 10.21 -15.48
N THR A 76 -20.08 10.34 -14.58
CA THR A 76 -19.72 9.27 -13.62
C THR A 76 -20.53 9.30 -12.32
N LYS A 77 -21.42 10.29 -12.13
CA LYS A 77 -22.07 10.54 -10.83
C LYS A 77 -23.20 9.55 -10.53
N SER A 78 -23.95 9.13 -11.55
CA SER A 78 -25.18 8.35 -11.38
C SER A 78 -24.89 6.93 -10.87
N TYR A 79 -25.86 6.37 -10.13
CA TYR A 79 -25.79 4.97 -9.69
C TYR A 79 -25.74 4.03 -10.89
N GLU A 80 -26.53 4.34 -11.93
CA GLU A 80 -26.71 3.55 -13.15
C GLU A 80 -25.40 3.44 -13.94
N TRP A 81 -24.63 4.52 -14.04
CA TRP A 81 -23.33 4.46 -14.69
C TRP A 81 -22.38 3.58 -13.88
N ARG A 82 -22.23 3.82 -12.58
CA ARG A 82 -21.30 3.08 -11.71
C ARG A 82 -21.61 1.58 -11.71
N ILE A 83 -22.88 1.21 -11.52
CA ILE A 83 -23.28 -0.20 -11.50
C ILE A 83 -23.04 -0.88 -12.84
N SER A 84 -23.27 -0.19 -13.97
CA SER A 84 -23.01 -0.75 -15.31
C SER A 84 -21.53 -1.05 -15.53
N GLN A 85 -20.63 -0.16 -15.09
CA GLN A 85 -19.19 -0.36 -15.23
C GLN A 85 -18.71 -1.53 -14.37
N LEU A 86 -19.20 -1.63 -13.12
CA LEU A 86 -18.89 -2.77 -12.24
C LEU A 86 -19.41 -4.09 -12.82
N GLN A 87 -20.62 -4.12 -13.37
CA GLN A 87 -21.16 -5.30 -14.05
C GLN A 87 -20.33 -5.69 -15.27
N ASN A 88 -19.82 -4.70 -16.02
CA ASN A 88 -18.92 -4.95 -17.15
C ASN A 88 -17.57 -5.52 -16.71
N ILE A 89 -17.00 -5.10 -15.57
CA ILE A 89 -15.80 -5.71 -15.01
C ILE A 89 -16.06 -7.18 -14.63
N ALA A 90 -17.17 -7.47 -13.95
CA ALA A 90 -17.53 -8.84 -13.60
C ALA A 90 -17.71 -9.72 -14.85
N ARG A 91 -18.37 -9.20 -15.88
CA ARG A 91 -18.55 -9.88 -17.18
C ARG A 91 -17.21 -10.08 -17.91
N MET A 92 -16.34 -9.08 -17.92
CA MET A 92 -14.99 -9.16 -18.49
C MET A 92 -14.21 -10.30 -17.85
N ILE A 93 -14.23 -10.40 -16.51
CA ILE A 93 -13.54 -11.46 -15.78
C ILE A 93 -14.07 -12.85 -16.20
N ASP A 94 -15.40 -13.01 -16.27
CA ASP A 94 -16.02 -14.29 -16.61
C ASP A 94 -15.76 -14.70 -18.06
N GLU A 95 -15.88 -13.77 -19.00
CA GLU A 95 -15.69 -14.06 -20.43
C GLU A 95 -14.21 -14.23 -20.82
N LYS A 96 -13.28 -13.66 -20.02
CA LYS A 96 -11.85 -13.60 -20.35
C LYS A 96 -10.95 -14.30 -19.34
N GLU A 97 -11.50 -15.10 -18.43
CA GLU A 97 -10.74 -15.84 -17.40
C GLU A 97 -9.52 -16.55 -17.99
N LYS A 98 -9.71 -17.32 -19.07
CA LYS A 98 -8.62 -18.04 -19.75
C LYS A 98 -7.54 -17.10 -20.29
N CYS A 99 -7.91 -15.96 -20.86
CA CYS A 99 -6.96 -14.97 -21.36
C CYS A 99 -6.16 -14.34 -20.21
N ILE A 100 -6.82 -14.08 -19.08
CA ILE A 100 -6.18 -13.54 -17.87
C ILE A 100 -5.18 -14.56 -17.33
N THR A 101 -5.58 -15.81 -17.14
CA THR A 101 -4.71 -16.89 -16.68
C THR A 101 -3.49 -17.06 -17.60
N GLU A 102 -3.68 -17.03 -18.92
CA GLU A 102 -2.58 -17.14 -19.89
C GLU A 102 -1.59 -15.98 -19.78
N ALA A 103 -2.07 -14.74 -19.65
CA ALA A 103 -1.18 -13.58 -19.46
C ALA A 103 -0.37 -13.69 -18.16
N LEU A 104 -1.00 -14.12 -17.07
CA LEU A 104 -0.32 -14.34 -15.78
C LEU A 104 0.73 -15.46 -15.87
N TYR A 105 0.44 -16.53 -16.63
CA TYR A 105 1.40 -17.59 -16.91
C TYR A 105 2.58 -17.09 -17.76
N GLN A 106 2.33 -16.27 -18.77
CA GLN A 106 3.38 -15.71 -19.62
C GLN A 106 4.35 -14.82 -18.85
N ASP A 107 3.86 -14.00 -17.91
CA ASP A 107 4.70 -13.10 -17.13
C ASP A 107 5.43 -13.83 -15.98
N LEU A 108 4.72 -14.66 -15.21
CA LEU A 108 5.20 -15.21 -13.93
C LEU A 108 5.30 -16.74 -13.89
N SER A 109 4.94 -17.44 -14.98
CA SER A 109 4.71 -18.89 -14.96
C SER A 109 3.81 -19.31 -13.81
N LYS A 110 2.82 -18.46 -13.50
CA LYS A 110 1.93 -18.64 -12.36
C LYS A 110 1.03 -19.85 -12.61
N PRO A 111 1.00 -20.85 -11.69
CA PRO A 111 0.11 -22.00 -11.79
C PRO A 111 -1.35 -21.56 -11.96
N GLU A 112 -2.11 -22.28 -12.78
CA GLU A 112 -3.49 -21.93 -13.14
C GLU A 112 -4.39 -21.74 -11.91
N LEU A 113 -4.34 -22.69 -10.96
CA LEU A 113 -5.14 -22.60 -9.74
C LEU A 113 -4.67 -21.45 -8.82
N GLU A 114 -3.36 -21.17 -8.78
CA GLU A 114 -2.83 -20.02 -8.03
C GLU A 114 -3.31 -18.70 -8.65
N ALA A 115 -3.23 -18.56 -9.98
CA ALA A 115 -3.73 -17.39 -10.71
C ALA A 115 -5.23 -17.17 -10.45
N PHE A 116 -6.03 -18.25 -10.50
CA PHE A 116 -7.46 -18.18 -10.23
C PHE A 116 -7.76 -17.73 -8.79
N LEU A 117 -7.18 -18.40 -7.79
CA LEU A 117 -7.48 -18.10 -6.38
C LEU A 117 -6.91 -16.76 -5.93
N ALA A 118 -5.66 -16.45 -6.29
CA ALA A 118 -4.97 -15.27 -5.81
C ALA A 118 -5.45 -13.99 -6.50
N GLU A 119 -5.78 -14.04 -7.80
CA GLU A 119 -6.08 -12.83 -8.57
C GLU A 119 -7.50 -12.78 -9.11
N ILE A 120 -7.94 -13.79 -9.86
CA ILE A 120 -9.20 -13.73 -10.61
C ILE A 120 -10.40 -13.77 -9.66
N SER A 121 -10.45 -14.77 -8.78
CA SER A 121 -11.53 -14.98 -7.83
C SER A 121 -11.66 -13.80 -6.86
N ASN A 122 -10.55 -13.36 -6.27
CA ASN A 122 -10.52 -12.21 -5.37
C ASN A 122 -11.00 -10.93 -6.06
N THR A 123 -10.53 -10.64 -7.28
CA THR A 123 -10.98 -9.46 -8.05
C THR A 123 -12.47 -9.52 -8.32
N LYS A 124 -12.98 -10.69 -8.74
CA LYS A 124 -14.42 -10.89 -8.98
C LYS A 124 -15.21 -10.69 -7.70
N SER A 125 -14.77 -11.25 -6.58
CA SER A 125 -15.41 -11.08 -5.27
C SER A 125 -15.47 -9.62 -4.84
N SER A 126 -14.39 -8.85 -5.00
CA SER A 126 -14.36 -7.41 -4.72
C SER A 126 -15.35 -6.65 -5.62
N CYS A 127 -15.44 -7.02 -6.91
CA CYS A 127 -16.40 -6.42 -7.84
C CYS A 127 -17.85 -6.72 -7.45
N MET A 128 -18.16 -7.98 -7.13
CA MET A 128 -19.50 -8.41 -6.72
C MET A 128 -19.93 -7.78 -5.40
N LEU A 129 -19.00 -7.60 -4.47
CA LEU A 129 -19.24 -6.86 -3.23
C LEU A 129 -19.63 -5.41 -3.51
N ALA A 130 -18.89 -4.73 -4.39
CA ALA A 130 -19.20 -3.36 -4.78
C ALA A 130 -20.59 -3.27 -5.44
N ILE A 131 -20.92 -4.17 -6.37
CA ILE A 131 -22.25 -4.24 -6.99
C ILE A 131 -23.35 -4.37 -5.93
N LYS A 132 -23.16 -5.26 -4.96
CA LYS A 132 -24.13 -5.53 -3.90
C LYS A 132 -24.34 -4.32 -2.98
N GLU A 133 -23.26 -3.66 -2.56
CA GLU A 133 -23.30 -2.66 -1.50
C GLU A 133 -23.34 -1.21 -2.00
N LEU A 134 -23.20 -0.97 -3.31
CA LEU A 134 -23.06 0.38 -3.88
C LEU A 134 -24.15 1.37 -3.40
N LYS A 135 -25.42 0.94 -3.37
CA LYS A 135 -26.51 1.80 -2.88
C LYS A 135 -26.32 2.21 -1.42
N ASN A 136 -25.86 1.28 -0.58
CA ASN A 136 -25.60 1.53 0.84
C ASN A 136 -24.41 2.48 1.01
N TRP A 137 -23.34 2.28 0.23
CA TRP A 137 -22.15 3.13 0.29
C TRP A 137 -22.42 4.57 -0.17
N MET A 138 -23.29 4.75 -1.17
CA MET A 138 -23.70 6.06 -1.69
C MET A 138 -24.68 6.82 -0.79
N ALA A 139 -25.35 6.16 0.15
CA ALA A 139 -26.33 6.80 1.01
C ALA A 139 -25.67 7.78 1.99
N PRO A 140 -26.23 9.01 2.18
CA PRO A 140 -25.77 9.92 3.23
C PRO A 140 -25.89 9.29 4.62
N GLU A 141 -24.84 9.46 5.44
CA GLU A 141 -24.83 9.03 6.82
C GLU A 141 -25.37 10.15 7.72
N THR A 142 -26.45 9.91 8.46
CA THR A 142 -26.98 10.91 9.40
C THR A 142 -26.17 10.90 10.69
N VAL A 143 -25.73 12.08 11.14
CA VAL A 143 -24.94 12.25 12.37
C VAL A 143 -25.67 13.08 13.41
N LYS A 144 -25.41 12.78 14.69
CA LYS A 144 -26.07 13.45 15.82
C LYS A 144 -25.62 14.91 15.91
N THR A 145 -26.58 15.81 16.13
CA THR A 145 -26.33 17.22 16.45
C THR A 145 -26.39 17.44 17.97
N SER A 146 -26.10 18.68 18.42
CA SER A 146 -26.13 19.04 19.84
C SER A 146 -27.18 20.11 20.11
N VAL A 147 -27.52 20.32 21.38
CA VAL A 147 -28.42 21.42 21.80
C VAL A 147 -27.90 22.78 21.34
N THR A 148 -26.58 22.97 21.31
CA THR A 148 -25.97 24.25 20.88
C THR A 148 -26.16 24.53 19.38
N THR A 149 -26.44 23.49 18.59
CA THR A 149 -26.71 23.62 17.16
C THR A 149 -28.19 23.48 16.81
N PHE A 150 -29.09 23.31 17.79
CA PHE A 150 -30.53 23.24 17.54
C PHE A 150 -31.08 24.58 17.00
N PRO A 151 -32.05 24.57 16.05
CA PRO A 151 -32.58 23.41 15.33
C PRO A 151 -31.73 23.10 14.08
N SER A 152 -30.92 22.03 14.15
CA SER A 152 -30.18 21.54 12.99
C SER A 152 -30.21 20.01 12.90
N SER A 153 -30.14 19.50 11.67
CA SER A 153 -29.77 18.12 11.35
C SER A 153 -28.42 18.12 10.62
N ALA A 154 -27.69 17.01 10.69
CA ALA A 154 -26.38 16.90 10.07
C ALA A 154 -26.21 15.55 9.36
N GLN A 155 -25.46 15.57 8.26
CA GLN A 155 -25.15 14.38 7.46
C GLN A 155 -23.70 14.40 6.97
N ILE A 156 -23.16 13.23 6.70
CA ILE A 156 -21.93 13.02 5.93
C ILE A 156 -22.35 12.50 4.56
N VAL A 157 -22.02 13.25 3.51
CA VAL A 157 -22.29 12.89 2.11
C VAL A 157 -20.98 12.49 1.44
N SER A 158 -20.93 11.29 0.87
CA SER A 158 -19.78 10.83 0.09
C SER A 158 -19.89 11.35 -1.35
N GLU A 159 -18.84 12.00 -1.86
CA GLU A 159 -18.77 12.44 -3.26
C GLU A 159 -17.45 12.00 -3.92
N PRO A 160 -17.43 11.72 -5.23
CA PRO A 160 -16.19 11.37 -5.93
C PRO A 160 -15.17 12.51 -5.83
N LEU A 161 -13.89 12.15 -5.81
CA LEU A 161 -12.78 13.11 -5.78
C LEU A 161 -12.59 13.82 -7.12
N GLY A 162 -12.71 13.09 -8.24
CA GLY A 162 -12.49 13.64 -9.57
C GLY A 162 -11.87 12.64 -10.54
N VAL A 163 -10.70 13.00 -11.08
CA VAL A 163 -9.88 12.16 -11.95
C VAL A 163 -8.75 11.56 -11.11
N VAL A 164 -8.70 10.23 -11.04
CA VAL A 164 -7.73 9.51 -10.21
C VAL A 164 -6.75 8.70 -11.06
N LEU A 165 -5.52 8.60 -10.58
CA LEU A 165 -4.47 7.78 -11.20
C LEU A 165 -4.20 6.55 -10.33
N VAL A 166 -4.25 5.37 -10.95
CA VAL A 166 -3.92 4.08 -10.33
C VAL A 166 -2.66 3.56 -11.00
N ILE A 167 -1.57 3.38 -10.26
CA ILE A 167 -0.31 2.80 -10.73
C ILE A 167 -0.12 1.47 -10.02
N SER A 168 -0.21 0.36 -10.76
CA SER A 168 -0.19 -0.99 -10.19
C SER A 168 1.18 -1.68 -10.32
N ALA A 169 1.40 -2.73 -9.52
CA ALA A 169 2.61 -3.52 -9.51
C ALA A 169 2.51 -4.78 -10.41
N TRP A 170 3.64 -5.44 -10.65
CA TRP A 170 3.77 -6.58 -11.56
C TRP A 170 3.53 -7.96 -10.95
N ASN A 171 3.53 -8.09 -9.62
CA ASN A 171 3.57 -9.40 -8.97
C ASN A 171 2.20 -10.09 -8.86
N PHE A 172 1.14 -9.29 -8.74
CA PHE A 172 -0.25 -9.71 -8.95
C PHE A 172 -0.89 -8.72 -9.92
N PRO A 173 -0.44 -8.74 -11.20
CA PRO A 173 -0.63 -7.63 -12.11
C PRO A 173 -2.10 -7.45 -12.53
N PHE A 174 -2.94 -8.48 -12.40
CA PHE A 174 -4.36 -8.34 -12.65
C PHE A 174 -5.07 -7.79 -11.41
N LEU A 175 -4.90 -8.43 -10.24
CA LEU A 175 -5.57 -8.02 -8.99
C LEU A 175 -5.25 -6.58 -8.62
N LEU A 176 -3.96 -6.23 -8.55
CA LEU A 176 -3.49 -4.92 -8.10
C LEU A 176 -3.82 -3.80 -9.09
N SER A 177 -4.18 -4.15 -10.33
CA SER A 177 -4.66 -3.20 -11.32
C SER A 177 -6.17 -2.97 -11.19
N VAL A 178 -6.95 -4.05 -11.11
CA VAL A 178 -8.41 -3.97 -11.25
C VAL A 178 -9.10 -3.63 -9.93
N GLU A 179 -8.62 -4.13 -8.80
CA GLU A 179 -9.25 -3.89 -7.50
C GLU A 179 -9.32 -2.41 -7.07
N PRO A 180 -8.24 -1.60 -7.13
CA PRO A 180 -8.34 -0.17 -6.87
C PRO A 180 -9.24 0.55 -7.89
N VAL A 181 -9.27 0.11 -9.16
CA VAL A 181 -10.17 0.66 -10.19
C VAL A 181 -11.64 0.42 -9.84
N ILE A 182 -11.99 -0.80 -9.37
CA ILE A 182 -13.33 -1.12 -8.86
C ILE A 182 -13.75 -0.11 -7.78
N GLY A 183 -12.86 0.16 -6.82
CA GLY A 183 -13.06 1.16 -5.78
C GLY A 183 -13.31 2.56 -6.32
N ALA A 184 -12.48 3.01 -7.25
CA ALA A 184 -12.57 4.33 -7.85
C ALA A 184 -13.87 4.54 -8.65
N ILE A 185 -14.29 3.52 -9.42
CA ILE A 185 -15.56 3.50 -10.15
C ILE A 185 -16.75 3.49 -9.19
N ALA A 186 -16.72 2.66 -8.14
CA ALA A 186 -17.77 2.63 -7.13
C ALA A 186 -17.94 4.00 -6.45
N ALA A 187 -16.84 4.71 -6.19
CA ALA A 187 -16.85 6.06 -5.66
C ALA A 187 -17.30 7.13 -6.69
N GLY A 188 -17.30 6.81 -8.00
CA GLY A 188 -17.80 7.66 -9.08
C GLY A 188 -16.75 8.53 -9.77
N ASN A 189 -15.49 8.11 -9.73
CA ASN A 189 -14.36 8.84 -10.31
C ASN A 189 -14.14 8.47 -11.78
N ALA A 190 -13.52 9.38 -12.54
CA ALA A 190 -12.82 9.03 -13.76
C ALA A 190 -11.43 8.47 -13.40
N VAL A 191 -10.90 7.53 -14.18
CA VAL A 191 -9.73 6.72 -13.80
C VAL A 191 -8.73 6.62 -14.94
N VAL A 192 -7.46 6.80 -14.62
CA VAL A 192 -6.34 6.29 -15.44
C VAL A 192 -5.67 5.15 -14.70
N LEU A 193 -5.59 3.99 -15.34
CA LEU A 193 -4.78 2.85 -14.89
C LEU A 193 -3.45 2.86 -15.65
N LYS A 194 -2.34 2.82 -14.90
CA LYS A 194 -1.00 2.60 -15.41
C LYS A 194 -0.50 1.24 -14.92
N PRO A 195 -0.67 0.16 -15.72
CA PRO A 195 -0.17 -1.16 -15.35
C PRO A 195 1.35 -1.20 -15.42
N SER A 196 1.96 -2.12 -14.67
CA SER A 196 3.42 -2.27 -14.62
C SER A 196 3.98 -2.88 -15.91
N GLU A 197 4.94 -2.22 -16.52
CA GLU A 197 5.68 -2.68 -17.72
C GLU A 197 6.51 -3.95 -17.48
N ILE A 198 6.75 -4.30 -16.21
CA ILE A 198 7.46 -5.54 -15.81
C ILE A 198 6.60 -6.80 -16.03
N ALA A 199 5.27 -6.64 -16.15
CA ALA A 199 4.33 -7.71 -16.50
C ALA A 199 3.62 -7.38 -17.83
N PRO A 200 4.37 -7.44 -18.97
CA PRO A 200 3.90 -6.90 -20.25
C PRO A 200 2.69 -7.65 -20.82
N ALA A 201 2.57 -8.97 -20.61
CA ALA A 201 1.42 -9.71 -21.12
C ALA A 201 0.13 -9.28 -20.41
N ALA A 202 0.18 -9.13 -19.07
CA ALA A 202 -0.93 -8.63 -18.29
C ALA A 202 -1.24 -7.15 -18.59
N SER A 203 -0.21 -6.30 -18.74
CA SER A 203 -0.37 -4.89 -19.13
C SER A 203 -1.15 -4.73 -20.44
N SER A 204 -0.71 -5.45 -21.48
CA SER A 204 -1.32 -5.36 -22.82
C SER A 204 -2.74 -5.92 -22.83
N LEU A 205 -2.96 -7.01 -22.10
CA LEU A 205 -4.30 -7.57 -21.93
C LEU A 205 -5.24 -6.58 -21.24
N LEU A 206 -4.81 -5.94 -20.14
CA LEU A 206 -5.61 -4.95 -19.42
C LEU A 206 -5.97 -3.75 -20.31
N ALA A 207 -5.02 -3.24 -21.08
CA ALA A 207 -5.26 -2.14 -22.02
C ALA A 207 -6.33 -2.50 -23.05
N LYS A 208 -6.23 -3.70 -23.64
CA LYS A 208 -7.24 -4.23 -24.55
C LYS A 208 -8.60 -4.40 -23.89
N LEU A 209 -8.67 -5.12 -22.77
CA LEU A 209 -9.95 -5.48 -22.16
C LEU A 209 -10.69 -4.27 -21.59
N PHE A 210 -9.99 -3.31 -20.98
CA PHE A 210 -10.63 -2.09 -20.51
C PHE A 210 -11.24 -1.32 -21.68
N SER A 211 -10.56 -1.31 -22.84
CA SER A 211 -11.08 -0.68 -24.05
C SER A 211 -12.34 -1.34 -24.63
N GLU A 212 -12.49 -2.66 -24.46
CA GLU A 212 -13.63 -3.42 -24.98
C GLU A 212 -14.84 -3.39 -24.05
N TYR A 213 -14.62 -3.32 -22.72
CA TYR A 213 -15.69 -3.52 -21.72
C TYR A 213 -16.12 -2.25 -20.99
N LEU A 214 -15.25 -1.24 -20.87
CA LEU A 214 -15.49 -0.08 -20.01
C LEU A 214 -15.68 1.22 -20.82
N ASP A 215 -16.20 2.25 -20.14
CA ASP A 215 -16.39 3.57 -20.72
C ASP A 215 -15.06 4.31 -20.93
N ASN A 216 -14.49 4.13 -22.11
CA ASN A 216 -13.22 4.74 -22.51
C ASN A 216 -13.17 6.27 -22.46
N THR A 217 -14.32 6.95 -22.36
CA THR A 217 -14.34 8.41 -22.19
C THR A 217 -13.97 8.83 -20.76
N THR A 218 -13.99 7.90 -19.80
CA THR A 218 -13.77 8.17 -18.36
C THR A 218 -12.83 7.18 -17.69
N ILE A 219 -12.53 6.04 -18.32
CA ILE A 219 -11.63 5.01 -17.81
C ILE A 219 -10.61 4.71 -18.91
N ARG A 220 -9.32 4.96 -18.64
CA ARG A 220 -8.24 4.79 -19.63
C ARG A 220 -7.11 3.95 -19.05
N VAL A 221 -6.47 3.17 -19.92
CA VAL A 221 -5.24 2.46 -19.59
C VAL A 221 -4.10 3.08 -20.37
N ILE A 222 -3.01 3.41 -19.67
CA ILE A 222 -1.79 3.95 -20.28
C ILE A 222 -0.66 3.00 -19.94
N GLU A 223 -0.25 2.23 -20.93
CA GLU A 223 0.94 1.39 -20.85
C GLU A 223 2.20 2.26 -20.96
N GLY A 224 3.33 1.74 -20.47
CA GLY A 224 4.62 2.43 -20.57
C GLY A 224 5.46 2.27 -19.31
N GLY A 225 6.69 2.75 -19.37
CA GLY A 225 7.66 2.68 -18.29
C GLY A 225 7.74 3.94 -17.45
N VAL A 226 8.97 4.26 -17.03
CA VAL A 226 9.30 5.48 -16.28
C VAL A 226 8.94 6.77 -17.04
N PRO A 227 9.20 6.93 -18.36
CA PRO A 227 8.86 8.15 -19.08
C PRO A 227 7.36 8.49 -19.02
N GLU A 228 6.50 7.53 -19.30
CA GLU A 228 5.05 7.69 -19.31
C GLU A 228 4.51 7.91 -17.90
N THR A 229 5.05 7.19 -16.91
CA THR A 229 4.72 7.42 -15.50
C THR A 229 5.08 8.85 -15.08
N THR A 230 6.22 9.37 -15.51
CA THR A 230 6.66 10.74 -15.22
C THR A 230 5.73 11.75 -15.87
N ALA A 231 5.39 11.56 -17.15
CA ALA A 231 4.46 12.42 -17.87
C ALA A 231 3.07 12.47 -17.21
N LEU A 232 2.57 11.33 -16.72
CA LEU A 232 1.33 11.25 -15.94
C LEU A 232 1.47 11.99 -14.60
N LEU A 233 2.55 11.79 -13.85
CA LEU A 233 2.78 12.43 -12.53
C LEU A 233 2.97 13.96 -12.61
N ASP A 234 3.30 14.49 -13.79
CA ASP A 234 3.35 15.93 -14.04
C ASP A 234 1.96 16.56 -14.21
N GLN A 235 0.91 15.76 -14.38
CA GLN A 235 -0.47 16.25 -14.47
C GLN A 235 -1.13 16.41 -13.08
N LYS A 236 -2.24 17.14 -13.04
CA LYS A 236 -3.05 17.31 -11.84
C LYS A 236 -4.05 16.16 -11.68
N TRP A 237 -3.94 15.44 -10.57
CA TRP A 237 -4.85 14.37 -10.16
C TRP A 237 -5.57 14.72 -8.87
N ASP A 238 -6.79 14.21 -8.71
CA ASP A 238 -7.57 14.37 -7.49
C ASP A 238 -7.25 13.28 -6.45
N LYS A 239 -6.63 12.18 -6.89
CA LYS A 239 -6.03 11.12 -6.05
C LYS A 239 -4.98 10.35 -6.87
N ILE A 240 -3.91 9.92 -6.23
CA ILE A 240 -2.99 8.91 -6.79
C ILE A 240 -2.99 7.69 -5.88
N PHE A 241 -3.24 6.51 -6.45
CA PHE A 241 -3.09 5.22 -5.79
C PHE A 241 -1.88 4.50 -6.40
N PHE A 242 -0.94 4.08 -5.57
CA PHE A 242 0.26 3.39 -6.02
C PHE A 242 0.52 2.14 -5.21
N THR A 243 0.81 1.04 -5.91
CA THR A 243 1.38 -0.17 -5.30
C THR A 243 2.79 -0.40 -5.83
N GLY A 244 3.77 -0.60 -4.94
CA GLY A 244 5.14 -0.90 -5.35
C GLY A 244 6.20 -0.62 -4.29
N GLY A 245 7.44 -0.33 -4.71
CA GLY A 245 8.55 -0.13 -3.78
C GLY A 245 8.62 1.28 -3.17
N ALA A 246 9.06 1.37 -1.91
CA ALA A 246 9.17 2.63 -1.16
C ALA A 246 10.03 3.72 -1.85
N ARG A 247 11.05 3.31 -2.62
CA ARG A 247 11.87 4.25 -3.42
C ARG A 247 11.02 5.01 -4.44
N VAL A 248 10.15 4.32 -5.17
CA VAL A 248 9.28 4.94 -6.18
C VAL A 248 8.13 5.70 -5.51
N ALA A 249 7.62 5.19 -4.39
CA ALA A 249 6.60 5.85 -3.59
C ALA A 249 7.01 7.27 -3.16
N ARG A 250 8.27 7.47 -2.76
CA ARG A 250 8.81 8.80 -2.43
C ARG A 250 8.80 9.75 -3.64
N ILE A 251 9.08 9.25 -4.85
CA ILE A 251 9.00 10.03 -6.10
C ILE A 251 7.56 10.44 -6.37
N ILE A 252 6.62 9.50 -6.25
CA ILE A 252 5.19 9.74 -6.46
C ILE A 252 4.66 10.76 -5.46
N MET A 253 4.98 10.60 -4.17
CA MET A 253 4.55 11.52 -3.12
C MET A 253 5.13 12.93 -3.33
N ALA A 254 6.39 13.04 -3.78
CA ALA A 254 6.99 14.32 -4.12
C ALA A 254 6.31 14.99 -5.33
N ALA A 255 5.94 14.22 -6.35
CA ALA A 255 5.18 14.73 -7.49
C ALA A 255 3.77 15.18 -7.10
N ALA A 256 3.08 14.37 -6.29
CA ALA A 256 1.74 14.65 -5.78
C ALA A 256 1.69 15.94 -4.95
N ALA A 257 2.74 16.23 -4.17
CA ALA A 257 2.83 17.43 -3.34
C ALA A 257 2.74 18.74 -4.14
N ARG A 258 3.16 18.75 -5.42
CA ARG A 258 3.07 19.94 -6.30
C ARG A 258 1.63 20.41 -6.51
N ASN A 259 0.68 19.48 -6.49
CA ASN A 259 -0.74 19.72 -6.71
C ASN A 259 -1.60 19.53 -5.45
N LEU A 260 -0.96 19.30 -4.29
CA LEU A 260 -1.62 18.89 -3.04
C LEU A 260 -2.52 17.65 -3.23
N THR A 261 -2.10 16.75 -4.12
CA THR A 261 -2.87 15.55 -4.43
C THR A 261 -2.72 14.53 -3.29
N PRO A 262 -3.82 14.05 -2.69
CA PRO A 262 -3.73 12.98 -1.71
C PRO A 262 -3.26 11.67 -2.37
N VAL A 263 -2.53 10.86 -1.63
CA VAL A 263 -2.00 9.57 -2.09
C VAL A 263 -2.55 8.40 -1.27
N VAL A 264 -2.59 7.22 -1.87
CA VAL A 264 -2.50 5.94 -1.17
C VAL A 264 -1.26 5.23 -1.69
N LEU A 265 -0.44 4.74 -0.76
CA LEU A 265 0.82 4.08 -1.05
C LEU A 265 0.78 2.70 -0.39
N GLU A 266 0.63 1.66 -1.21
CA GLU A 266 0.70 0.24 -0.80
C GLU A 266 2.10 -0.30 -1.07
N LEU A 267 2.93 -0.39 -0.03
CA LEU A 267 4.36 -0.69 -0.17
C LEU A 267 4.70 -2.05 0.43
N GLY A 268 5.97 -2.43 0.31
CA GLY A 268 6.49 -3.68 0.85
C GLY A 268 7.08 -3.54 2.24
N GLY A 269 7.94 -4.49 2.57
CA GLY A 269 8.69 -4.53 3.81
C GLY A 269 9.00 -5.96 4.21
N LYS A 270 9.84 -6.12 5.23
CA LYS A 270 10.20 -7.46 5.71
C LYS A 270 9.13 -7.97 6.67
N CYS A 271 8.14 -8.70 6.17
CA CYS A 271 7.07 -9.28 6.98
C CYS A 271 7.59 -10.46 7.84
N PRO A 272 7.61 -10.34 9.18
CA PRO A 272 8.08 -11.41 10.07
C PRO A 272 7.04 -12.50 10.25
N ALA A 273 7.51 -13.72 10.49
CA ALA A 273 6.74 -14.78 11.14
C ALA A 273 7.42 -15.23 12.44
N LEU A 274 6.83 -14.87 13.58
CA LEU A 274 7.29 -15.32 14.89
C LEU A 274 6.63 -16.67 15.21
N VAL A 275 7.42 -17.71 15.41
CA VAL A 275 6.93 -19.09 15.59
C VAL A 275 7.32 -19.60 16.97
N ASP A 276 6.32 -19.71 17.83
CA ASP A 276 6.45 -20.31 19.16
C ASP A 276 6.56 -21.85 19.08
N SER A 277 7.06 -22.44 20.14
CA SER A 277 7.20 -23.90 20.29
C SER A 277 5.88 -24.61 20.61
N ASP A 278 4.91 -23.89 21.22
CA ASP A 278 3.56 -24.39 21.47
C ASP A 278 2.66 -24.13 20.25
N VAL A 279 2.83 -24.97 19.22
CA VAL A 279 2.07 -24.92 17.97
C VAL A 279 1.81 -26.31 17.42
N ASN A 280 0.79 -26.44 16.57
CA ASN A 280 0.75 -27.57 15.65
C ASN A 280 1.81 -27.37 14.55
N LEU A 281 2.97 -27.97 14.75
CA LEU A 281 4.16 -27.77 13.92
C LEU A 281 3.91 -28.03 12.42
N GLN A 282 3.21 -29.11 12.08
CA GLN A 282 2.96 -29.45 10.67
C GLN A 282 2.00 -28.45 10.01
N VAL A 283 0.96 -28.02 10.74
CA VAL A 283 0.05 -26.98 10.24
C VAL A 283 0.78 -25.64 10.09
N ALA A 284 1.61 -25.26 11.06
CA ALA A 284 2.42 -24.04 10.98
C ALA A 284 3.38 -24.07 9.78
N ALA A 285 4.09 -25.18 9.56
CA ALA A 285 4.98 -25.35 8.43
C ALA A 285 4.25 -25.18 7.09
N ARG A 286 3.10 -25.85 6.88
CA ARG A 286 2.30 -25.69 5.66
C ARG A 286 1.83 -24.26 5.42
N ARG A 287 1.40 -23.56 6.47
CA ARG A 287 0.93 -22.16 6.39
C ARG A 287 2.07 -21.18 6.12
N ILE A 288 3.26 -21.41 6.66
CA ILE A 288 4.46 -20.65 6.31
C ILE A 288 4.83 -20.91 4.84
N ILE A 289 4.76 -22.17 4.39
CA ILE A 289 5.04 -22.52 2.99
C ILE A 289 4.05 -21.84 2.04
N ALA A 290 2.77 -21.81 2.40
CA ALA A 290 1.74 -21.11 1.65
C ALA A 290 2.07 -19.63 1.49
N GLY A 291 2.44 -18.95 2.58
CA GLY A 291 2.80 -17.53 2.58
C GLY A 291 4.18 -17.20 2.00
N LYS A 292 5.07 -18.18 1.83
CA LYS A 292 6.43 -17.96 1.32
C LYS A 292 6.63 -18.40 -0.12
N TRP A 293 6.27 -19.63 -0.47
CA TRP A 293 6.62 -20.23 -1.75
C TRP A 293 5.40 -20.47 -2.64
N ALA A 294 4.27 -20.92 -2.08
CA ALA A 294 3.04 -21.10 -2.86
C ALA A 294 2.41 -19.76 -3.27
N CYS A 295 2.76 -18.65 -2.60
CA CYS A 295 2.37 -17.30 -2.98
C CYS A 295 3.43 -16.70 -3.92
N ASN A 296 3.27 -16.96 -5.22
CA ASN A 296 4.07 -16.38 -6.30
C ASN A 296 5.60 -16.50 -6.12
N SER A 297 6.06 -17.65 -5.59
CA SER A 297 7.48 -17.89 -5.26
C SER A 297 8.09 -16.80 -4.36
N GLY A 298 7.29 -16.24 -3.46
CA GLY A 298 7.70 -15.24 -2.47
C GLY A 298 7.75 -13.82 -2.98
N GLN A 299 7.26 -13.57 -4.21
CA GLN A 299 7.13 -12.24 -4.80
C GLN A 299 5.82 -11.60 -4.35
N ALA A 300 5.65 -11.41 -3.03
CA ALA A 300 4.44 -10.85 -2.43
C ALA A 300 4.82 -9.92 -1.28
N CYS A 301 4.25 -8.71 -1.24
CA CYS A 301 4.52 -7.70 -0.20
C CYS A 301 4.10 -8.17 1.21
N ILE A 302 3.11 -9.06 1.26
CA ILE A 302 2.60 -9.73 2.45
C ILE A 302 3.22 -11.10 2.67
N GLY A 303 4.10 -11.58 1.77
CA GLY A 303 4.72 -12.89 1.90
C GLY A 303 5.60 -12.95 3.14
N VAL A 304 5.80 -14.14 3.70
CA VAL A 304 6.74 -14.30 4.83
C VAL A 304 8.14 -13.93 4.33
N ASP A 305 8.74 -12.89 4.90
CA ASP A 305 10.08 -12.47 4.48
C ASP A 305 11.14 -13.20 5.30
N TYR A 306 10.93 -13.31 6.62
CA TYR A 306 11.81 -14.04 7.54
C TYR A 306 11.02 -14.66 8.69
N VAL A 307 11.59 -15.72 9.28
CA VAL A 307 11.04 -16.37 10.49
C VAL A 307 11.91 -16.04 11.69
N ILE A 308 11.27 -15.86 12.85
CA ILE A 308 11.94 -15.82 14.16
C ILE A 308 11.42 -16.99 14.98
N THR A 309 12.30 -17.75 15.62
CA THR A 309 11.92 -18.80 16.57
C THR A 309 13.01 -19.03 17.61
N THR A 310 12.75 -19.85 18.63
CA THR A 310 13.78 -20.17 19.63
C THR A 310 14.81 -21.14 19.06
N LYS A 311 16.05 -21.03 19.55
CA LYS A 311 17.16 -21.89 19.11
C LYS A 311 16.84 -23.39 19.18
N ASP A 312 16.17 -23.82 20.25
CA ASP A 312 15.82 -25.23 20.49
C ASP A 312 14.70 -25.74 19.58
N PHE A 313 13.87 -24.84 19.04
CA PHE A 313 12.76 -25.20 18.15
C PHE A 313 13.12 -25.11 16.66
N ALA A 314 14.16 -24.35 16.31
CA ALA A 314 14.55 -24.09 14.93
C ALA A 314 14.77 -25.36 14.10
N SER A 315 15.47 -26.37 14.64
CA SER A 315 15.71 -27.64 13.93
C SER A 315 14.41 -28.37 13.60
N LYS A 316 13.49 -28.47 14.56
CA LYS A 316 12.17 -29.11 14.37
C LYS A 316 11.34 -28.39 13.31
N LEU A 317 11.34 -27.05 13.33
CA LEU A 317 10.65 -26.25 12.33
C LEU A 317 11.25 -26.41 10.93
N ILE A 318 12.57 -26.38 10.81
CA ILE A 318 13.27 -26.60 9.54
C ILE A 318 12.94 -27.97 8.96
N ASP A 319 12.96 -29.01 9.77
CA ASP A 319 12.68 -30.36 9.29
C ASP A 319 11.23 -30.52 8.85
N ALA A 320 10.27 -29.95 9.58
CA ALA A 320 8.86 -29.91 9.15
C ALA A 320 8.68 -29.13 7.84
N LEU A 321 9.35 -27.98 7.68
CA LEU A 321 9.32 -27.21 6.43
C LEU A 321 9.88 -28.01 5.26
N LYS A 322 11.00 -28.73 5.45
CA LYS A 322 11.58 -29.59 4.40
C LYS A 322 10.62 -30.69 3.95
N THR A 323 10.00 -31.38 4.88
CA THR A 323 9.04 -32.46 4.57
C THR A 323 7.82 -31.94 3.82
N GLU A 324 7.25 -30.83 4.26
CA GLU A 324 6.07 -30.25 3.62
C GLU A 324 6.42 -29.63 2.26
N LEU A 325 7.62 -29.07 2.08
CA LEU A 325 8.10 -28.59 0.77
C LEU A 325 8.22 -29.71 -0.26
N GLU A 326 8.73 -30.88 0.13
CA GLU A 326 8.78 -32.05 -0.75
C GLU A 326 7.37 -32.55 -1.10
N THR A 327 6.43 -32.49 -0.16
CA THR A 327 5.02 -32.81 -0.43
C THR A 327 4.39 -31.84 -1.44
N PHE A 328 4.70 -30.54 -1.33
CA PHE A 328 4.07 -29.49 -2.14
C PHE A 328 4.66 -29.39 -3.55
N PHE A 329 5.98 -29.51 -3.67
CA PHE A 329 6.69 -29.24 -4.93
C PHE A 329 7.47 -30.45 -5.47
N GLY A 330 7.39 -31.60 -4.78
CA GLY A 330 8.16 -32.79 -5.12
C GLY A 330 9.65 -32.67 -4.77
N GLN A 331 10.39 -33.77 -4.97
CA GLN A 331 11.84 -33.83 -4.71
C GLN A 331 12.67 -32.85 -5.55
N ASN A 332 12.19 -32.52 -6.74
CA ASN A 332 12.81 -31.53 -7.60
C ASN A 332 11.86 -30.35 -7.86
N ALA A 333 11.76 -29.45 -6.89
CA ALA A 333 10.86 -28.30 -6.92
C ALA A 333 11.00 -27.41 -8.17
N LEU A 334 12.18 -27.38 -8.82
CA LEU A 334 12.40 -26.59 -10.04
C LEU A 334 11.58 -27.11 -11.24
N GLU A 335 11.25 -28.39 -11.26
CA GLU A 335 10.38 -29.01 -12.28
C GLU A 335 8.90 -29.05 -11.86
N SER A 336 8.56 -28.53 -10.67
CA SER A 336 7.17 -28.42 -10.25
C SER A 336 6.39 -27.46 -11.15
N LYS A 337 5.16 -27.86 -11.48
CA LYS A 337 4.16 -27.05 -12.17
C LYS A 337 3.48 -26.04 -11.25
N ASP A 338 3.60 -26.25 -9.94
CA ASP A 338 2.99 -25.43 -8.89
C ASP A 338 3.95 -24.34 -8.37
N LEU A 339 5.09 -24.15 -9.04
CA LEU A 339 6.10 -23.15 -8.67
C LEU A 339 6.26 -22.09 -9.77
N SER A 340 5.84 -20.86 -9.44
CA SER A 340 6.04 -19.64 -10.23
C SER A 340 7.54 -19.33 -10.45
N ARG A 341 7.87 -18.61 -11.52
CA ARG A 341 9.26 -18.15 -11.78
C ARG A 341 9.50 -16.74 -11.22
N ILE A 342 10.77 -16.35 -11.14
CA ILE A 342 11.14 -14.96 -10.88
C ILE A 342 10.82 -14.13 -12.12
N VAL A 343 10.20 -12.96 -11.91
CA VAL A 343 9.57 -12.18 -12.99
C VAL A 343 10.50 -11.84 -14.16
N ASN A 344 11.79 -11.56 -13.89
CA ASN A 344 12.77 -11.25 -14.92
C ASN A 344 14.21 -11.54 -14.45
N SER A 345 15.16 -11.42 -15.39
CA SER A 345 16.58 -11.63 -15.15
C SER A 345 17.18 -10.67 -14.12
N PHE A 346 16.73 -9.42 -14.07
CA PHE A 346 17.21 -8.44 -13.09
C PHE A 346 16.89 -8.87 -11.65
N HIS A 347 15.63 -9.22 -11.36
CA HIS A 347 15.21 -9.70 -10.04
C HIS A 347 15.84 -11.05 -9.72
N PHE A 348 16.01 -11.93 -10.70
CA PHE A 348 16.70 -13.20 -10.54
C PHE A 348 18.17 -13.00 -10.11
N LYS A 349 18.91 -12.13 -10.80
CA LYS A 349 20.31 -11.83 -10.47
C LYS A 349 20.47 -11.19 -9.10
N ARG A 350 19.52 -10.34 -8.67
CA ARG A 350 19.50 -9.80 -7.31
C ARG A 350 19.41 -10.91 -6.26
N LEU A 351 18.48 -11.85 -6.43
CA LEU A 351 18.30 -12.99 -5.51
C LEU A 351 19.50 -13.96 -5.55
N GLU A 352 20.05 -14.20 -6.74
CA GLU A 352 21.29 -14.98 -6.90
C GLU A 352 22.46 -14.33 -6.15
N SER A 353 22.60 -13.01 -6.23
CA SER A 353 23.63 -12.26 -5.52
C SER A 353 23.47 -12.36 -4.00
N MET A 354 22.23 -12.30 -3.49
CA MET A 354 21.94 -12.50 -2.06
C MET A 354 22.38 -13.89 -1.58
N LEU A 355 22.15 -14.94 -2.37
CA LEU A 355 22.57 -16.30 -2.03
C LEU A 355 24.08 -16.49 -2.05
N LYS A 356 24.79 -15.82 -2.96
CA LYS A 356 26.24 -15.91 -3.13
C LYS A 356 27.04 -14.97 -2.23
N GLU A 357 26.37 -14.12 -1.44
CA GLU A 357 27.02 -13.20 -0.52
C GLU A 357 27.88 -13.96 0.51
N ASN A 358 29.03 -13.39 0.84
CA ASN A 358 29.98 -14.02 1.76
C ASN A 358 29.35 -14.21 3.15
N GLY A 359 29.45 -15.41 3.69
CA GLY A 359 28.83 -15.77 4.98
C GLY A 359 27.32 -16.08 4.92
N VAL A 360 26.69 -16.00 3.73
CA VAL A 360 25.29 -16.42 3.52
C VAL A 360 25.22 -17.84 2.94
N ALA A 361 26.07 -18.16 1.96
CA ALA A 361 26.01 -19.44 1.26
C ALA A 361 26.18 -20.67 2.20
N ASN A 362 27.02 -20.56 3.23
CA ASN A 362 27.23 -21.62 4.23
C ASN A 362 26.10 -21.72 5.27
N LYS A 363 25.08 -20.86 5.19
CA LYS A 363 23.89 -20.88 6.06
C LYS A 363 22.70 -21.58 5.42
N ILE A 364 22.79 -21.98 4.16
CA ILE A 364 21.75 -22.72 3.45
C ILE A 364 21.59 -24.10 4.10
N VAL A 365 20.40 -24.37 4.64
CA VAL A 365 20.06 -25.67 5.27
C VAL A 365 19.10 -26.50 4.40
N HIS A 366 18.52 -25.91 3.36
CA HIS A 366 17.70 -26.56 2.34
C HIS A 366 17.65 -25.70 1.08
N GLY A 367 17.56 -26.33 -0.10
CA GLY A 367 17.42 -25.62 -1.39
C GLY A 367 18.72 -25.07 -1.94
N GLY A 368 18.71 -23.81 -2.38
CA GLY A 368 19.85 -23.11 -2.97
C GLY A 368 20.12 -23.41 -4.44
N ARG A 369 19.26 -24.20 -5.11
CA ARG A 369 19.40 -24.49 -6.54
C ARG A 369 18.75 -23.38 -7.37
N ILE A 370 19.40 -23.07 -8.49
CA ILE A 370 18.96 -22.02 -9.41
C ILE A 370 19.00 -22.52 -10.84
N THR A 371 18.10 -22.02 -11.68
CA THR A 371 18.01 -22.32 -13.11
C THR A 371 17.73 -21.01 -13.84
N GLU A 372 18.79 -20.38 -14.35
CA GLU A 372 18.74 -19.03 -14.92
C GLU A 372 17.92 -18.96 -16.21
N ASP A 373 18.02 -19.96 -17.07
CA ASP A 373 17.26 -20.06 -18.33
C ASP A 373 15.74 -20.16 -18.09
N LYS A 374 15.33 -20.74 -16.96
CA LYS A 374 13.92 -20.80 -16.53
C LYS A 374 13.54 -19.70 -15.54
N LEU A 375 14.49 -18.85 -15.12
CA LEU A 375 14.34 -17.87 -14.03
C LEU A 375 13.78 -18.47 -12.73
N LYS A 376 14.13 -19.71 -12.41
CA LYS A 376 13.62 -20.41 -11.21
C LYS A 376 14.69 -20.54 -10.14
N ILE A 377 14.28 -20.34 -8.89
CA ILE A 377 15.09 -20.56 -7.69
C ILE A 377 14.30 -21.52 -6.80
N SER A 378 14.91 -22.62 -6.36
CA SER A 378 14.24 -23.61 -5.51
C SER A 378 13.88 -22.99 -4.15
N PRO A 379 12.81 -23.47 -3.48
CA PRO A 379 12.55 -23.11 -2.09
C PRO A 379 13.79 -23.24 -1.22
N THR A 380 14.27 -22.13 -0.65
CA THR A 380 15.56 -22.09 0.05
C THR A 380 15.39 -21.61 1.48
N ILE A 381 15.93 -22.37 2.43
CA ILE A 381 15.89 -22.06 3.86
C ILE A 381 17.32 -21.78 4.32
N LEU A 382 17.52 -20.67 5.04
CA LEU A 382 18.81 -20.29 5.61
C LEU A 382 18.68 -20.12 7.12
N LEU A 383 19.61 -20.65 7.89
CA LEU A 383 19.59 -20.55 9.36
C LEU A 383 20.67 -19.59 9.86
N ASP A 384 20.28 -18.59 10.64
CA ASP A 384 21.16 -17.59 11.27
C ASP A 384 22.12 -16.94 10.27
N VAL A 385 21.53 -16.31 9.24
CA VAL A 385 22.26 -15.44 8.30
C VAL A 385 22.77 -14.17 9.02
N PRO A 386 23.91 -13.59 8.60
CA PRO A 386 24.41 -12.36 9.21
C PRO A 386 23.40 -11.21 9.10
N GLU A 387 23.14 -10.49 10.19
CA GLU A 387 22.19 -9.36 10.21
C GLU A 387 22.57 -8.26 9.20
N ALA A 388 23.87 -8.05 8.97
CA ALA A 388 24.37 -7.06 8.02
C ALA A 388 24.26 -7.49 6.54
N SER A 389 23.83 -8.73 6.27
CA SER A 389 23.70 -9.22 4.89
C SER A 389 22.60 -8.51 4.13
N SER A 390 22.73 -8.41 2.80
CA SER A 390 21.70 -7.79 1.94
C SER A 390 20.32 -8.44 2.12
N MET A 391 20.29 -9.76 2.34
CA MET A 391 19.07 -10.53 2.61
C MET A 391 18.32 -10.06 3.86
N MET A 392 19.02 -9.51 4.86
CA MET A 392 18.42 -9.01 6.10
C MET A 392 18.16 -7.50 6.09
N GLN A 393 18.83 -6.75 5.21
CA GLN A 393 18.67 -5.30 5.08
C GLN A 393 17.59 -4.89 4.06
N GLU A 394 17.37 -5.70 3.04
CA GLU A 394 16.39 -5.43 1.97
C GLU A 394 15.23 -6.43 2.02
N GLU A 395 14.08 -6.06 1.45
CA GLU A 395 12.98 -6.99 1.20
C GLU A 395 13.43 -8.08 0.21
N ILE A 396 13.23 -9.35 0.60
CA ILE A 396 13.72 -10.47 -0.20
C ILE A 396 12.91 -10.60 -1.47
N PHE A 397 11.57 -10.55 -1.38
CA PHE A 397 10.67 -10.62 -2.54
C PHE A 397 11.01 -11.78 -3.49
N GLY A 398 11.16 -12.98 -2.93
CA GLY A 398 11.60 -14.19 -3.62
C GLY A 398 11.66 -15.39 -2.67
N PRO A 399 12.10 -16.57 -3.18
CA PRO A 399 11.91 -17.86 -2.50
C PRO A 399 13.01 -18.18 -1.47
N LEU A 400 13.59 -17.16 -0.83
CA LEU A 400 14.64 -17.30 0.19
C LEU A 400 14.06 -16.99 1.57
N LEU A 401 14.10 -17.94 2.51
CA LEU A 401 13.56 -17.79 3.85
C LEU A 401 14.68 -17.87 4.90
N PRO A 402 15.21 -16.74 5.39
CA PRO A 402 16.05 -16.72 6.56
C PRO A 402 15.23 -17.02 7.83
N ILE A 403 15.78 -17.87 8.68
CA ILE A 403 15.31 -18.18 10.02
C ILE A 403 16.32 -17.62 11.02
N ILE A 404 15.83 -16.77 11.91
CA ILE A 404 16.59 -16.12 12.97
C ILE A 404 16.27 -16.81 14.29
N THR A 405 17.30 -17.20 15.03
CA THR A 405 17.10 -17.76 16.37
C THR A 405 17.19 -16.70 17.46
N VAL A 406 16.28 -16.79 18.43
CA VAL A 406 16.27 -16.01 19.67
C VAL A 406 16.36 -16.93 20.89
N GLN A 407 16.68 -16.37 22.06
CA GLN A 407 16.73 -17.15 23.30
C GLN A 407 15.33 -17.38 23.86
N LYS A 408 14.53 -16.32 23.96
CA LYS A 408 13.12 -16.37 24.33
C LYS A 408 12.26 -15.88 23.16
N ILE A 409 11.04 -16.40 23.04
CA ILE A 409 10.17 -16.04 21.91
C ILE A 409 9.82 -14.55 21.93
N GLU A 410 9.69 -13.97 23.12
CA GLU A 410 9.40 -12.54 23.35
C GLU A 410 10.52 -11.62 22.85
N ASP A 411 11.78 -12.10 22.80
CA ASP A 411 12.91 -11.33 22.25
C ASP A 411 12.69 -11.04 20.74
N GLY A 412 11.89 -11.87 20.07
CA GLY A 412 11.47 -11.64 18.69
C GLY A 412 10.75 -10.30 18.48
N PHE A 413 10.10 -9.76 19.51
CA PHE A 413 9.41 -8.46 19.42
C PHE A 413 10.42 -7.33 19.24
N GLN A 414 11.61 -7.45 19.84
CA GLN A 414 12.68 -6.47 19.66
C GLN A 414 13.28 -6.56 18.25
N VAL A 415 13.45 -7.77 17.73
CA VAL A 415 13.93 -7.99 16.35
C VAL A 415 12.98 -7.31 15.35
N ILE A 416 11.67 -7.50 15.52
CA ILE A 416 10.65 -6.88 14.66
C ILE A 416 10.70 -5.35 14.78
N ARG A 417 10.69 -4.80 16.01
CA ARG A 417 10.69 -3.35 16.25
C ARG A 417 11.99 -2.64 15.84
N SER A 418 13.10 -3.38 15.69
CA SER A 418 14.37 -2.82 15.20
C SER A 418 14.36 -2.48 13.70
N LYS A 419 13.34 -2.96 12.97
CA LYS A 419 13.18 -2.78 11.52
C LYS A 419 12.03 -1.83 11.21
N PRO A 420 11.94 -1.28 9.98
CA PRO A 420 10.78 -0.52 9.55
C PRO A 420 9.50 -1.35 9.70
N LYS A 421 8.38 -0.68 10.00
CA LYS A 421 7.07 -1.32 10.17
C LYS A 421 6.69 -2.08 8.89
N PRO A 422 6.41 -3.40 8.97
CA PRO A 422 6.11 -4.20 7.80
C PRO A 422 4.65 -4.02 7.33
N LEU A 423 4.34 -4.50 6.13
CA LEU A 423 2.97 -4.53 5.64
C LEU A 423 2.13 -5.57 6.40
N ALA A 424 2.71 -6.75 6.67
CA ALA A 424 2.08 -7.79 7.46
C ALA A 424 3.03 -8.31 8.56
N ALA A 425 2.47 -8.85 9.64
CA ALA A 425 3.22 -9.59 10.64
C ALA A 425 2.45 -10.84 11.09
N TYR A 426 3.17 -11.94 11.31
CA TYR A 426 2.59 -13.24 11.60
C TYR A 426 3.08 -13.78 12.94
N LEU A 427 2.17 -14.36 13.72
CA LEU A 427 2.48 -15.06 14.95
C LEU A 427 1.88 -16.46 14.91
N PHE A 428 2.68 -17.49 15.17
CA PHE A 428 2.21 -18.86 15.37
C PHE A 428 2.39 -19.23 16.84
N THR A 429 1.30 -19.41 17.58
CA THR A 429 1.28 -19.80 19.00
C THR A 429 -0.11 -20.28 19.44
N ASN A 430 -0.18 -21.18 20.42
CA ASN A 430 -1.38 -21.44 21.20
C ASN A 430 -1.47 -20.60 22.49
N ASN A 431 -0.41 -19.84 22.84
CA ASN A 431 -0.33 -18.99 24.02
C ASN A 431 -1.14 -17.69 23.83
N LYS A 432 -2.20 -17.53 24.63
CA LYS A 432 -3.13 -16.40 24.52
C LYS A 432 -2.57 -15.08 25.03
N GLU A 433 -1.71 -15.13 26.01
CA GLU A 433 -1.00 -13.97 26.53
C GLU A 433 -0.02 -13.44 25.46
N LEU A 434 0.71 -14.33 24.79
CA LEU A 434 1.62 -13.96 23.71
C LEU A 434 0.86 -13.38 22.50
N GLU A 435 -0.28 -13.98 22.13
CA GLU A 435 -1.19 -13.44 21.09
C GLU A 435 -1.59 -11.99 21.39
N LYS A 436 -2.08 -11.75 22.61
CA LYS A 436 -2.51 -10.41 23.04
C LYS A 436 -1.36 -9.41 23.03
N GLN A 437 -0.19 -9.80 23.56
CA GLN A 437 0.99 -8.95 23.59
C GLN A 437 1.47 -8.61 22.17
N PHE A 438 1.52 -9.58 21.26
CA PHE A 438 1.96 -9.37 19.89
C PHE A 438 1.06 -8.36 19.16
N VAL A 439 -0.26 -8.50 19.28
CA VAL A 439 -1.23 -7.55 18.68
C VAL A 439 -1.09 -6.14 19.27
N GLN A 440 -0.76 -6.03 20.55
CA GLN A 440 -0.60 -4.75 21.23
C GLN A 440 0.73 -4.05 20.89
N ASP A 441 1.83 -4.81 20.80
CA ASP A 441 3.19 -4.26 20.78
C ASP A 441 3.83 -4.21 19.38
N VAL A 442 3.32 -4.98 18.42
CA VAL A 442 3.82 -5.01 17.04
C VAL A 442 2.98 -4.09 16.16
N SER A 443 3.63 -3.09 15.56
CA SER A 443 3.00 -2.20 14.57
C SER A 443 3.28 -2.72 13.16
N ALA A 444 2.22 -3.15 12.47
CA ALA A 444 2.22 -3.59 11.07
C ALA A 444 0.94 -3.09 10.37
N GLY A 445 0.87 -3.20 9.04
CA GLY A 445 -0.37 -2.92 8.30
C GLY A 445 -1.50 -3.88 8.68
N GLY A 446 -1.20 -5.19 8.68
CA GLY A 446 -2.09 -6.25 9.16
C GLY A 446 -1.35 -7.29 10.00
N ILE A 447 -2.09 -7.98 10.88
CA ILE A 447 -1.57 -9.09 11.69
C ILE A 447 -2.42 -10.34 11.41
N THR A 448 -1.78 -11.50 11.28
CA THR A 448 -2.49 -12.79 11.26
C THR A 448 -1.90 -13.72 12.32
N ILE A 449 -2.78 -14.29 13.14
CA ILE A 449 -2.43 -15.27 14.17
C ILE A 449 -2.69 -16.67 13.61
N ASN A 450 -1.70 -17.53 13.75
CA ASN A 450 -1.67 -18.93 13.34
C ASN A 450 -1.88 -19.18 11.84
N ASP A 451 -1.77 -18.16 10.98
CA ASP A 451 -1.83 -18.29 9.52
C ASP A 451 -1.02 -17.18 8.86
N THR A 452 -0.89 -17.24 7.53
CA THR A 452 -0.25 -16.19 6.73
C THR A 452 -1.19 -15.73 5.62
N VAL A 453 -1.01 -14.50 5.11
CA VAL A 453 -1.70 -13.95 3.93
C VAL A 453 -3.23 -13.76 4.07
N LEU A 454 -3.96 -14.67 4.69
CA LEU A 454 -5.43 -14.76 4.64
C LEU A 454 -6.19 -13.53 5.14
N HIS A 455 -5.60 -12.67 5.98
CA HIS A 455 -6.26 -11.44 6.41
C HIS A 455 -6.68 -10.55 5.22
N VAL A 456 -5.96 -10.60 4.09
CA VAL A 456 -6.28 -9.82 2.87
C VAL A 456 -7.56 -10.30 2.17
N THR A 457 -8.06 -11.49 2.50
CA THR A 457 -9.30 -12.04 1.95
C THR A 457 -10.55 -11.61 2.74
N VAL A 458 -10.35 -10.98 3.90
CA VAL A 458 -11.45 -10.53 4.76
C VAL A 458 -11.86 -9.13 4.34
N LYS A 459 -12.90 -9.05 3.51
CA LYS A 459 -13.46 -7.80 2.96
C LYS A 459 -13.81 -6.68 3.97
N ASP A 460 -14.00 -7.04 5.24
CA ASP A 460 -14.38 -6.12 6.31
C ASP A 460 -13.16 -5.64 7.12
N LEU A 461 -11.95 -6.09 6.77
CA LEU A 461 -10.69 -5.53 7.25
C LEU A 461 -10.12 -4.55 6.22
N PRO A 462 -9.59 -3.39 6.65
CA PRO A 462 -8.83 -2.53 5.76
C PRO A 462 -7.50 -3.19 5.43
N PHE A 463 -7.10 -3.14 4.16
CA PHE A 463 -5.77 -3.54 3.74
C PHE A 463 -4.96 -2.30 3.38
N GLY A 464 -3.83 -2.11 4.07
CA GLY A 464 -2.97 -0.93 3.93
C GLY A 464 -1.75 -0.99 4.83
N GLY A 465 -0.69 -0.28 4.42
CA GLY A 465 0.55 -0.17 5.20
C GLY A 465 0.55 0.94 6.26
N VAL A 466 1.63 0.99 7.02
CA VAL A 466 1.90 2.06 8.00
C VAL A 466 3.38 2.41 8.04
N GLY A 467 3.72 3.68 7.82
CA GLY A 467 5.12 4.11 7.79
C GLY A 467 5.78 3.71 6.46
N GLU A 468 6.94 3.03 6.50
CA GLU A 468 7.64 2.61 5.28
C GLU A 468 6.88 1.55 4.47
N SER A 469 5.93 0.82 5.07
CA SER A 469 5.06 -0.12 4.35
C SER A 469 3.85 0.53 3.69
N GLY A 470 3.57 1.81 3.96
CA GLY A 470 2.49 2.51 3.26
C GLY A 470 1.75 3.58 4.06
N ILE A 471 0.83 4.23 3.35
CA ILE A 471 -0.11 5.23 3.89
C ILE A 471 -1.45 5.09 3.17
N GLY A 472 -2.53 5.01 3.94
CA GLY A 472 -3.88 4.75 3.43
C GLY A 472 -4.22 3.27 3.49
N ALA A 473 -5.46 2.94 3.13
CA ALA A 473 -5.93 1.57 3.05
C ALA A 473 -7.07 1.47 2.04
N TYR A 474 -7.30 0.28 1.53
CA TYR A 474 -8.39 -0.03 0.61
C TYR A 474 -8.98 -1.42 0.91
N HIS A 475 -9.65 -2.01 -0.08
CA HIS A 475 -10.55 -3.18 -0.04
C HIS A 475 -12.00 -2.84 0.33
N GLY A 476 -12.94 -3.49 -0.37
CA GLY A 476 -14.38 -3.35 -0.13
C GLY A 476 -14.85 -1.90 0.08
N LYS A 477 -15.49 -1.66 1.24
CA LYS A 477 -15.96 -0.32 1.62
C LYS A 477 -14.81 0.68 1.78
N PHE A 478 -13.64 0.25 2.25
CA PHE A 478 -12.49 1.13 2.42
C PHE A 478 -11.97 1.64 1.08
N SER A 479 -12.04 0.85 0.00
CA SER A 479 -11.77 1.36 -1.35
C SER A 479 -12.72 2.48 -1.74
N TYR A 480 -14.04 2.29 -1.54
CA TYR A 480 -15.04 3.33 -1.83
C TYR A 480 -14.74 4.62 -1.05
N GLU A 481 -14.40 4.50 0.23
CA GLU A 481 -14.08 5.65 1.08
C GLU A 481 -12.77 6.33 0.68
N THR A 482 -11.74 5.56 0.34
CA THR A 482 -10.44 6.07 -0.10
C THR A 482 -10.53 6.94 -1.36
N PHE A 483 -11.48 6.62 -2.25
CA PHE A 483 -11.73 7.36 -3.48
C PHE A 483 -12.92 8.34 -3.38
N SER A 484 -13.42 8.60 -2.16
CA SER A 484 -14.50 9.56 -1.90
C SER A 484 -14.04 10.68 -0.97
N HIS A 485 -14.58 11.88 -1.15
CA HIS A 485 -14.57 12.91 -0.12
C HIS A 485 -15.79 12.75 0.79
N LYS A 486 -15.57 12.71 2.12
CA LYS A 486 -16.63 12.72 3.13
C LYS A 486 -17.00 14.18 3.46
N LYS A 487 -18.04 14.70 2.81
CA LYS A 487 -18.51 16.07 2.97
C LYS A 487 -19.48 16.20 4.14
N GLY A 488 -19.12 16.98 5.17
CA GLY A 488 -20.02 17.33 6.26
C GLY A 488 -21.06 18.37 5.83
N VAL A 489 -22.34 18.07 6.03
CA VAL A 489 -23.46 18.96 5.70
C VAL A 489 -24.30 19.20 6.95
N LEU A 490 -24.46 20.46 7.33
CA LEU A 490 -25.34 20.88 8.41
C LEU A 490 -26.54 21.61 7.82
N TYR A 491 -27.73 21.08 8.03
CA TYR A 491 -28.99 21.72 7.66
C TYR A 491 -29.53 22.44 8.89
N ARG A 492 -29.76 23.74 8.76
CA ARG A 492 -30.30 24.57 9.84
C ARG A 492 -31.53 25.30 9.32
N SER A 493 -32.59 25.29 10.11
CA SER A 493 -33.79 26.08 9.81
C SER A 493 -33.57 27.56 10.15
N PHE A 494 -34.27 28.45 9.45
CA PHE A 494 -34.38 29.86 9.84
C PHE A 494 -35.24 30.04 11.11
N SER A 495 -36.00 29.03 11.53
CA SER A 495 -36.76 29.03 12.77
C SER A 495 -35.86 28.81 13.99
N GLY A 496 -36.26 29.34 15.16
CA GLY A 496 -35.55 29.09 16.43
C GLY A 496 -34.18 29.79 16.52
N ASP A 497 -33.99 30.90 15.81
CA ASP A 497 -32.73 31.64 15.82
C ASP A 497 -32.56 32.45 17.12
N ALA A 498 -31.73 31.95 18.02
CA ALA A 498 -31.50 32.57 19.31
C ALA A 498 -30.55 33.77 19.20
N ASP A 499 -31.03 34.98 19.54
CA ASP A 499 -30.24 36.22 19.60
C ASP A 499 -29.01 36.13 20.52
N LEU A 500 -29.01 35.15 21.42
CA LEU A 500 -27.95 34.88 22.38
C LEU A 500 -26.56 34.74 21.73
N ARG A 501 -26.47 34.21 20.50
CA ARG A 501 -25.19 34.02 19.78
C ARG A 501 -24.67 35.27 19.07
N TYR A 502 -25.51 36.29 18.94
CA TYR A 502 -25.18 37.49 18.16
C TYR A 502 -24.68 38.64 19.04
N PRO A 503 -23.73 39.45 18.55
CA PRO A 503 -23.38 40.72 19.16
C PRO A 503 -24.58 41.67 19.29
N PRO A 504 -24.58 42.59 20.27
CA PRO A 504 -23.52 42.81 21.25
C PRO A 504 -23.54 41.78 22.39
N TYR A 505 -22.36 41.36 22.83
CA TYR A 505 -22.19 40.36 23.90
C TYR A 505 -22.30 41.00 25.28
N THR A 506 -23.50 41.03 25.84
CA THR A 506 -23.75 41.52 27.21
C THR A 506 -23.28 40.52 28.27
N PRO A 507 -23.03 40.96 29.53
CA PRO A 507 -22.70 40.05 30.63
C PRO A 507 -23.73 38.92 30.79
N LYS A 508 -25.03 39.21 30.58
CA LYS A 508 -26.10 38.21 30.58
C LYS A 508 -25.94 37.18 29.45
N LYS A 509 -25.70 37.63 28.21
CA LYS A 509 -25.46 36.71 27.07
C LYS A 509 -24.25 35.82 27.34
N LYS A 510 -23.16 36.39 27.87
CA LYS A 510 -21.94 35.65 28.25
C LYS A 510 -22.20 34.59 29.32
N MET A 511 -22.98 34.93 30.36
CA MET A 511 -23.34 33.99 31.42
C MET A 511 -24.17 32.81 30.88
N VAL A 512 -25.22 33.08 30.09
CA VAL A 512 -26.08 32.04 29.52
C VAL A 512 -25.30 31.16 28.52
N LEU A 513 -24.48 31.74 27.65
CA LEU A 513 -23.63 30.97 26.71
C LEU A 513 -22.64 30.06 27.43
N LYS A 514 -21.96 30.56 28.47
CA LYS A 514 -21.03 29.74 29.28
C LYS A 514 -21.75 28.58 29.95
N ALA A 515 -22.94 28.83 30.50
CA ALA A 515 -23.75 27.78 31.13
C ALA A 515 -24.17 26.71 30.12
N LEU A 516 -24.63 27.10 28.92
CA LEU A 516 -25.00 26.17 27.84
C LEU A 516 -23.81 25.32 27.36
N LEU A 517 -22.61 25.91 27.23
CA LEU A 517 -21.40 25.20 26.80
C LEU A 517 -20.86 24.24 27.87
N SER A 518 -21.13 24.51 29.15
CA SER A 518 -20.74 23.64 30.27
C SER A 518 -21.65 22.42 30.49
N SER A 519 -22.63 22.20 29.59
CA SER A 519 -23.65 21.14 29.69
C SER A 519 -24.52 21.20 30.96
N ASN A 520 -24.50 22.30 31.71
CA ASN A 520 -25.34 22.50 32.87
C ASN A 520 -26.64 23.22 32.47
N ILE A 521 -27.57 22.45 31.92
CA ILE A 521 -28.88 22.94 31.43
C ILE A 521 -29.64 23.67 32.54
N PHE A 522 -29.53 23.22 33.78
CA PHE A 522 -30.17 23.85 34.93
C PHE A 522 -29.58 25.23 35.24
N ALA A 523 -28.26 25.36 35.20
CA ALA A 523 -27.59 26.68 35.31
C ALA A 523 -27.90 27.60 34.12
N ALA A 524 -28.10 27.05 32.91
CA ALA A 524 -28.49 27.83 31.74
C ALA A 524 -29.92 28.40 31.88
N ILE A 525 -30.86 27.60 32.40
CA ILE A 525 -32.24 28.03 32.71
C ILE A 525 -32.22 29.13 33.78
N LEU A 526 -31.50 28.92 34.89
CA LEU A 526 -31.37 29.91 35.96
C LEU A 526 -30.75 31.23 35.46
N ALA A 527 -29.67 31.14 34.68
CA ALA A 527 -29.01 32.28 34.06
C ALA A 527 -29.93 33.05 33.09
N PHE A 528 -30.80 32.35 32.35
CA PHE A 528 -31.76 32.96 31.42
C PHE A 528 -32.79 33.84 32.15
N PHE A 529 -33.27 33.37 33.32
CA PHE A 529 -34.17 34.10 34.21
C PHE A 529 -33.47 35.09 35.15
N GLY A 530 -32.15 35.24 35.07
CA GLY A 530 -31.39 36.24 35.83
C GLY A 530 -30.89 35.79 37.20
N PHE A 531 -30.99 34.49 37.52
CA PHE A 531 -30.43 33.92 38.74
C PHE A 531 -29.00 33.43 38.47
N SER A 532 -28.00 34.08 39.07
CA SER A 532 -26.61 33.61 39.05
C SER A 532 -26.22 33.05 40.42
N LYS A 533 -25.58 31.89 40.46
CA LYS A 533 -24.82 31.43 41.64
C LYS A 533 -23.49 32.18 41.66
N ASP A 534 -23.55 33.45 42.01
CA ASP A 534 -22.42 34.23 42.52
C ASP A 534 -23.01 35.15 43.60
N SER A 535 -23.26 34.53 44.74
CA SER A 535 -23.27 35.12 46.08
C SER A 535 -22.54 34.15 46.99
#